data_AF-A0A415EKV3-F1
#
_entry.id   AF-A0A415EKV3-F1
#
_cell.length_a   1.000
_cell.length_b   1.000
_cell.length_c   1.000
_cell.angle_alpha   90.00
_cell.angle_beta   90.00
_cell.angle_gamma   90.00
#
_symmetry.space_group_name_H-M   'P 1'
#
loop_
_entity.id
_entity.type
_entity.pdbx_description
1 polymer ?
#
loop_
_entity_poly.entity_id
_entity_poly.type
_entity_poly.pdbx_seq_one_letter_code
_entity_poly.pdbx_strand_id
1 'polypeptide(L)'
;MKSKQQSHHRFFLGIVAIFPIIDVLNGLFLSLGIPFPIGVFYRLLFFLFLVIMIVTEKIPHSYYTYLTYGFIAVTLTIFLLQALFLGYSWQWVIEDLSVYIKYLLWVLIPYYVYQRKNDFSKLHYDSLFIVISVCFTLGLLIPYFLGLGYQTYDNSDAGYKGYFFANNDTSFAFIVSITFTVQALIVSIKEQTHKFSLFLASLFAGNFVCLVLVGTKTGVFYGVGVLFYLLIRLVLGIERKAFLQQLFIWFMSFITIAWLLIQGLPLLIQAVEGTYLRMVYFYHLFDGDLIRLFSSSRSDFLIGGMNAFLNDEARHFTMIFGQGFEYRLAHFGRLGLIEMDFFDTLFGQGLLGIALLLLMLAYFVYLAFQPRKRSVYS
;
A
#
# COMPACT_ATOMS: atom_id res chain seq x y z
N MET A 1 -18.95 -22.21 20.55
CA MET A 1 -19.07 -21.14 19.54
C MET A 1 -18.06 -19.99 19.77
N LYS A 2 -17.97 -19.38 20.96
CA LYS A 2 -17.01 -18.28 21.23
C LYS A 2 -15.53 -18.62 20.95
N SER A 3 -15.07 -19.83 21.30
CA SER A 3 -13.67 -20.26 21.05
C SER A 3 -13.35 -20.40 19.55
N LYS A 4 -14.31 -20.87 18.75
CA LYS A 4 -14.15 -21.04 17.30
C LYS A 4 -14.12 -19.69 16.57
N GLN A 5 -14.99 -18.74 16.95
CA GLN A 5 -14.96 -17.37 16.42
C GLN A 5 -13.65 -16.63 16.78
N GLN A 6 -13.15 -16.79 18.01
CA GLN A 6 -11.85 -16.24 18.40
C GLN A 6 -10.69 -16.83 17.58
N SER A 7 -10.74 -18.13 17.24
CA SER A 7 -9.75 -18.78 16.38
C SER A 7 -9.73 -18.15 14.97
N HIS A 8 -10.89 -17.92 14.37
CA HIS A 8 -10.97 -17.33 13.03
C HIS A 8 -10.47 -15.88 12.99
N HIS A 9 -10.75 -15.07 14.01
CA HIS A 9 -10.21 -13.71 14.10
C HIS A 9 -8.69 -13.71 14.24
N ARG A 10 -8.13 -14.60 15.06
CA ARG A 10 -6.67 -14.73 15.21
C ARG A 10 -6.02 -15.16 13.90
N PHE A 11 -6.64 -16.08 13.16
CA PHE A 11 -6.16 -16.51 11.85
C PHE A 11 -6.18 -15.36 10.84
N PHE A 12 -7.28 -14.58 10.77
CA PHE A 12 -7.36 -13.37 9.95
C PHE A 12 -6.24 -12.38 10.28
N LEU A 13 -6.09 -12.03 11.57
CA LEU A 13 -5.03 -11.11 12.01
C LEU A 13 -3.63 -11.66 11.71
N GLY A 14 -3.42 -12.97 11.84
CA GLY A 14 -2.15 -13.62 11.53
C GLY A 14 -1.79 -13.54 10.04
N ILE A 15 -2.76 -13.84 9.15
CA ILE A 15 -2.59 -13.68 7.71
C ILE A 15 -2.28 -12.23 7.36
N VAL A 16 -3.02 -11.27 7.92
CA VAL A 16 -2.79 -9.84 7.68
C VAL A 16 -1.47 -9.38 8.30
N ALA A 17 -0.98 -9.96 9.39
CA ALA A 17 0.29 -9.55 9.98
C ALA A 17 1.52 -10.03 9.18
N ILE A 18 1.44 -11.21 8.55
CA ILE A 18 2.58 -11.86 7.90
C ILE A 18 2.83 -11.40 6.46
N PHE A 19 1.92 -10.65 5.84
CA PHE A 19 2.06 -10.28 4.42
C PHE A 19 3.40 -9.62 4.05
N PRO A 20 4.05 -8.77 4.89
CA PRO A 20 5.33 -8.17 4.51
C PRO A 20 6.43 -9.23 4.39
N ILE A 21 6.37 -10.28 5.22
CA ILE A 21 7.31 -11.41 5.16
C ILE A 21 7.08 -12.20 3.87
N ILE A 22 5.81 -12.42 3.50
CA ILE A 22 5.47 -13.10 2.25
C ILE A 22 5.98 -12.33 1.04
N ASP A 23 5.85 -11.00 1.03
CA ASP A 23 6.34 -10.16 -0.06
C ASP A 23 7.87 -10.23 -0.19
N VAL A 24 8.60 -10.19 0.93
CA VAL A 24 10.07 -10.36 0.95
C VAL A 24 10.47 -11.75 0.45
N LEU A 25 9.81 -12.81 0.91
CA LEU A 25 10.09 -14.19 0.48
C LEU A 25 9.78 -14.39 -1.00
N ASN A 26 8.68 -13.80 -1.49
CA ASN A 26 8.32 -13.85 -2.89
C ASN A 26 9.39 -13.18 -3.76
N GLY A 27 9.85 -11.99 -3.37
CA GLY A 27 10.94 -11.32 -4.10
C GLY A 27 12.28 -12.05 -4.00
N LEU A 28 12.59 -12.67 -2.85
CA LEU A 28 13.74 -13.53 -2.70
C LEU A 28 13.67 -14.75 -3.64
N PHE A 29 12.53 -15.40 -3.76
CA PHE A 29 12.41 -16.57 -4.64
C PHE A 29 12.53 -16.19 -6.11
N LEU A 30 11.92 -15.08 -6.51
CA LEU A 30 12.10 -14.51 -7.85
C LEU A 30 13.58 -14.17 -8.11
N SER A 31 14.29 -13.63 -7.12
CA SER A 31 15.72 -13.32 -7.22
C SER A 31 16.61 -14.55 -7.43
N LEU A 32 16.22 -15.68 -6.86
CA LEU A 32 16.92 -16.95 -7.01
C LEU A 32 16.54 -17.69 -8.32
N GLY A 33 15.71 -17.08 -9.17
CA GLY A 33 15.19 -17.72 -10.38
C GLY A 33 14.25 -18.90 -10.09
N ILE A 34 13.69 -18.98 -8.88
CA ILE A 34 12.75 -20.03 -8.48
C ILE A 34 11.34 -19.52 -8.84
N PRO A 35 10.67 -20.11 -9.84
CA PRO A 35 9.37 -19.63 -10.34
C PRO A 35 8.22 -20.12 -9.44
N PHE A 36 8.36 -19.96 -8.12
CA PHE A 36 7.34 -20.37 -7.16
C PHE A 36 6.50 -19.16 -6.72
N PRO A 37 5.21 -19.08 -7.11
CA PRO A 37 4.40 -17.86 -6.96
C PRO A 37 3.81 -17.75 -5.54
N ILE A 38 4.66 -17.63 -4.52
CA ILE A 38 4.23 -17.54 -3.09
C ILE A 38 3.19 -16.44 -2.90
N GLY A 39 3.44 -15.26 -3.47
CA GLY A 39 2.55 -14.11 -3.32
C GLY A 39 1.16 -14.37 -3.89
N VAL A 40 1.07 -15.07 -5.03
CA VAL A 40 -0.22 -15.45 -5.64
C VAL A 40 -0.94 -16.46 -4.77
N PHE A 41 -0.24 -17.50 -4.31
CA PHE A 41 -0.82 -18.52 -3.45
C PHE A 41 -1.35 -17.93 -2.13
N TYR A 42 -0.57 -17.04 -1.50
CA TYR A 42 -0.98 -16.33 -0.28
C TYR A 42 -2.26 -15.50 -0.51
N ARG A 43 -2.33 -14.72 -1.60
CA ARG A 43 -3.51 -13.91 -1.92
C ARG A 43 -4.73 -14.77 -2.22
N LEU A 44 -4.56 -15.88 -2.95
CA LEU A 44 -5.64 -16.83 -3.24
C LEU A 44 -6.17 -17.46 -1.94
N LEU A 45 -5.28 -17.93 -1.06
CA LEU A 45 -5.68 -18.50 0.23
C LEU A 45 -6.43 -17.45 1.08
N PHE A 46 -5.94 -16.22 1.12
CA PHE A 46 -6.60 -15.15 1.87
C PHE A 46 -7.97 -14.82 1.28
N PHE A 47 -8.07 -14.74 -0.05
CA PHE A 47 -9.34 -14.53 -0.76
C PHE A 47 -10.35 -15.63 -0.45
N LEU A 48 -9.96 -16.91 -0.58
CA LEU A 48 -10.83 -18.05 -0.29
C LEU A 48 -11.29 -18.04 1.17
N PHE A 49 -10.37 -17.75 2.12
CA PHE A 49 -10.72 -17.59 3.52
C PHE A 49 -11.79 -16.50 3.72
N LEU A 50 -11.62 -15.32 3.12
CA LEU A 50 -12.58 -14.22 3.25
C LEU A 50 -13.95 -14.60 2.67
N VAL A 51 -14.00 -15.19 1.48
CA VAL A 51 -15.25 -15.61 0.84
C VAL A 51 -16.00 -16.63 1.70
N ILE A 52 -15.32 -17.69 2.16
CA ILE A 52 -15.92 -18.73 3.01
C ILE A 52 -16.46 -18.10 4.30
N MET A 53 -15.67 -17.24 4.94
CA MET A 53 -16.06 -16.62 6.21
C MET A 53 -17.19 -15.60 6.06
N ILE A 54 -17.27 -14.89 4.94
CA ILE A 54 -18.35 -13.94 4.68
C ILE A 54 -19.68 -14.66 4.45
N VAL A 55 -19.66 -15.73 3.64
CA VAL A 55 -20.86 -16.51 3.28
C VAL A 55 -21.43 -17.31 4.46
N THR A 56 -20.57 -17.78 5.37
CA THR A 56 -20.99 -18.60 6.53
C THR A 56 -21.62 -17.80 7.67
N GLU A 57 -21.57 -16.47 7.61
CA GLU A 57 -22.05 -15.57 8.67
C GLU A 57 -23.30 -14.81 8.22
N LYS A 58 -24.10 -14.32 9.16
CA LYS A 58 -25.33 -13.60 8.83
C LYS A 58 -25.00 -12.34 8.02
N ILE A 59 -25.62 -12.19 6.86
CA ILE A 59 -25.43 -11.03 5.98
C ILE A 59 -26.25 -9.85 6.51
N PRO A 60 -25.64 -8.71 6.87
CA PRO A 60 -26.37 -7.53 7.31
C PRO A 60 -27.11 -6.87 6.13
N HIS A 61 -28.38 -6.49 6.31
CA HIS A 61 -29.12 -5.72 5.31
C HIS A 61 -28.79 -4.22 5.45
N SER A 62 -27.69 -3.79 4.83
CA SER A 62 -27.25 -2.40 4.83
C SER A 62 -26.84 -1.95 3.44
N TYR A 63 -26.82 -0.64 3.21
CA TYR A 63 -26.33 -0.06 1.95
C TYR A 63 -24.91 -0.54 1.61
N TYR A 64 -24.03 -0.65 2.63
CA TYR A 64 -22.66 -1.14 2.42
C TYR A 64 -22.62 -2.58 1.93
N THR A 65 -23.50 -3.44 2.43
CA THR A 65 -23.65 -4.81 1.92
C THR A 65 -24.07 -4.79 0.45
N TYR A 66 -25.12 -4.06 0.08
CA TYR A 66 -25.57 -4.02 -1.32
C TYR A 66 -24.48 -3.47 -2.25
N LEU A 67 -23.77 -2.43 -1.83
CA LEU A 67 -22.65 -1.85 -2.58
C LEU A 67 -21.51 -2.86 -2.75
N THR A 68 -21.14 -3.59 -1.69
CA THR A 68 -20.07 -4.60 -1.72
C THR A 68 -20.43 -5.78 -2.61
N TYR A 69 -21.62 -6.36 -2.45
CA TYR A 69 -22.05 -7.49 -3.27
C TYR A 69 -22.27 -7.08 -4.73
N GLY A 70 -22.83 -5.89 -4.97
CA GLY A 70 -22.92 -5.30 -6.31
C GLY A 70 -21.54 -5.11 -6.94
N PHE A 71 -20.58 -4.61 -6.16
CA PHE A 71 -19.20 -4.45 -6.60
C PHE A 71 -18.60 -5.78 -7.06
N ILE A 72 -18.68 -6.80 -6.21
CA ILE A 72 -18.13 -8.13 -6.49
C ILE A 72 -18.83 -8.74 -7.72
N ALA A 73 -20.16 -8.72 -7.76
CA ALA A 73 -20.94 -9.30 -8.83
C ALA A 73 -20.61 -8.67 -10.18
N VAL A 74 -20.65 -7.34 -10.27
CA VAL A 74 -20.35 -6.59 -11.50
C VAL A 74 -18.90 -6.82 -11.94
N THR A 75 -17.95 -6.79 -11.00
CA THR A 75 -16.53 -7.03 -11.30
C THR A 75 -16.29 -8.43 -11.87
N LEU A 76 -16.91 -9.46 -11.28
CA LEU A 76 -16.82 -10.84 -11.78
C LEU A 76 -17.55 -11.01 -13.12
N THR A 77 -18.69 -10.33 -13.31
CA THR A 77 -19.38 -10.32 -14.61
C THR A 77 -18.50 -9.68 -15.69
N ILE A 78 -17.85 -8.56 -15.40
CA ILE A 78 -16.89 -7.92 -16.32
C ILE A 78 -15.80 -8.92 -16.71
N PHE A 79 -15.14 -9.55 -15.73
CA PHE A 79 -14.10 -10.54 -15.98
C PHE A 79 -14.59 -11.70 -16.88
N LEU A 80 -15.76 -12.27 -16.58
CA LEU A 80 -16.33 -13.35 -17.38
C LEU A 80 -16.68 -12.90 -18.80
N LEU A 81 -17.26 -11.71 -18.95
CA LEU A 81 -17.59 -11.16 -20.26
C LEU A 81 -16.32 -10.89 -21.08
N GLN A 82 -15.28 -10.32 -20.48
CA GLN A 82 -13.99 -10.12 -21.15
C GLN A 82 -13.41 -11.45 -21.64
N ALA A 83 -13.36 -12.46 -20.77
CA ALA A 83 -12.82 -13.77 -21.11
C ALA A 83 -13.56 -14.41 -22.30
N LEU A 84 -14.88 -14.27 -22.36
CA LEU A 84 -15.71 -14.82 -23.43
C LEU A 84 -15.63 -13.99 -24.73
N PHE A 85 -15.77 -12.66 -24.65
CA PHE A 85 -15.87 -11.79 -25.83
C PHE A 85 -14.53 -11.45 -26.46
N LEU A 86 -13.45 -11.37 -25.66
CA LEU A 86 -12.10 -11.05 -26.14
C LEU A 86 -11.28 -12.31 -26.45
N GLY A 87 -11.89 -13.50 -26.37
CA GLY A 87 -11.27 -14.76 -26.79
C GLY A 87 -10.05 -15.14 -25.95
N TYR A 88 -10.16 -15.06 -24.63
CA TYR A 88 -9.02 -15.31 -23.74
C TYR A 88 -8.48 -16.74 -23.88
N SER A 89 -7.15 -16.85 -23.90
CA SER A 89 -6.48 -18.12 -23.64
C SER A 89 -6.64 -18.55 -22.18
N TRP A 90 -6.49 -19.84 -21.89
CA TRP A 90 -6.59 -20.32 -20.51
C TRP A 90 -5.50 -19.74 -19.59
N GLN A 91 -4.35 -19.40 -20.16
CA GLN A 91 -3.29 -18.69 -19.45
C GLN A 91 -3.72 -17.28 -19.07
N TRP A 92 -4.30 -16.50 -20.00
CA TRP A 92 -4.78 -15.15 -19.72
C TRP A 92 -5.86 -15.13 -18.64
N VAL A 93 -6.75 -16.14 -18.62
CA VAL A 93 -7.75 -16.26 -17.56
C VAL A 93 -7.10 -16.38 -16.18
N ILE A 94 -6.03 -17.17 -16.04
CA ILE A 94 -5.33 -17.38 -14.76
C ILE A 94 -4.60 -16.11 -14.33
N GLU A 95 -3.92 -15.45 -15.27
CA GLU A 95 -3.16 -14.21 -15.03
C GLU A 95 -4.10 -13.05 -14.66
N ASP A 96 -5.17 -12.81 -15.42
CA ASP A 96 -6.18 -11.79 -15.09
C ASP A 96 -6.88 -12.13 -13.76
N LEU A 97 -7.22 -13.40 -13.51
CA LEU A 97 -7.83 -13.80 -12.23
C LEU A 97 -6.95 -13.40 -11.04
N SER A 98 -5.62 -13.48 -11.16
CA SER A 98 -4.69 -13.01 -10.13
C SER A 98 -4.83 -11.50 -9.86
N VAL A 99 -5.00 -10.71 -10.92
CA VAL A 99 -5.24 -9.25 -10.83
C VAL A 99 -6.60 -8.96 -10.20
N TYR A 100 -7.65 -9.66 -10.64
CA TYR A 100 -9.00 -9.51 -10.10
C TYR A 100 -9.08 -9.94 -8.62
N ILE A 101 -8.36 -10.98 -8.20
CA ILE A 101 -8.25 -11.34 -6.78
C ILE A 101 -7.64 -10.18 -5.98
N LYS A 102 -6.53 -9.59 -6.44
CA LYS A 102 -5.93 -8.41 -5.78
C LYS A 102 -6.95 -7.27 -5.68
N TYR A 103 -7.70 -7.04 -6.76
CA TYR A 103 -8.72 -5.99 -6.83
C TYR A 103 -9.99 -6.29 -6.00
N LEU A 104 -10.33 -7.54 -5.70
CA LEU A 104 -11.47 -7.86 -4.83
C LEU A 104 -11.09 -7.83 -3.35
N LEU A 105 -9.84 -8.12 -3.00
CA LEU A 105 -9.36 -8.14 -1.61
C LEU A 105 -9.58 -6.80 -0.88
N TRP A 106 -9.39 -5.65 -1.54
CA TRP A 106 -9.56 -4.35 -0.88
C TRP A 106 -11.02 -4.05 -0.48
N VAL A 107 -12.00 -4.70 -1.11
CA VAL A 107 -13.42 -4.61 -0.73
C VAL A 107 -13.79 -5.70 0.28
N LEU A 108 -13.28 -6.91 0.09
CA LEU A 108 -13.59 -8.05 0.96
C LEU A 108 -13.03 -7.89 2.37
N ILE A 109 -11.81 -7.34 2.52
CA ILE A 109 -11.16 -7.17 3.83
C ILE A 109 -12.00 -6.25 4.75
N PRO A 110 -12.36 -5.00 4.35
CA PRO A 110 -13.20 -4.15 5.18
C PRO A 110 -14.61 -4.72 5.39
N TYR A 111 -15.17 -5.43 4.39
CA TYR A 111 -16.49 -6.05 4.54
C TYR A 111 -16.50 -7.19 5.58
N TYR A 112 -15.46 -8.03 5.59
CA TYR A 112 -15.27 -9.06 6.60
C TYR A 112 -15.23 -8.48 8.01
N VAL A 113 -14.50 -7.37 8.19
CA VAL A 113 -14.43 -6.63 9.47
C VAL A 113 -15.79 -6.03 9.82
N TYR A 114 -16.49 -5.44 8.86
CA TYR A 114 -17.82 -4.85 9.06
C TYR A 114 -18.87 -5.85 9.55
N GLN A 115 -18.92 -7.03 8.93
CA GLN A 115 -19.85 -8.10 9.33
C GLN A 115 -19.63 -8.53 10.79
N ARG A 116 -18.41 -8.35 11.31
CA ARG A 116 -17.97 -8.73 12.66
C ARG A 116 -17.61 -7.53 13.54
N LYS A 117 -18.14 -6.35 13.24
CA LYS A 117 -17.80 -5.09 13.94
C LYS A 117 -17.93 -5.14 15.47
N ASN A 118 -18.82 -5.98 16.01
CA ASN A 118 -19.02 -6.11 17.46
C ASN A 118 -17.84 -6.82 18.15
N ASP A 119 -17.15 -7.70 17.43
CA ASP A 119 -15.97 -8.41 17.92
C ASP A 119 -14.71 -7.59 17.63
N PHE A 120 -14.64 -7.03 16.42
CA PHE A 120 -13.51 -6.23 15.98
C PHE A 120 -13.40 -4.86 16.66
N SER A 121 -14.50 -4.27 17.13
CA SER A 121 -14.46 -3.03 17.93
C SER A 121 -13.77 -3.20 19.28
N LYS A 122 -13.58 -4.45 19.74
CA LYS A 122 -12.85 -4.78 20.97
C LYS A 122 -11.38 -5.10 20.73
N LEU A 123 -10.95 -5.18 19.47
CA LEU A 123 -9.57 -5.47 19.12
C LEU A 123 -8.75 -4.18 19.06
N HIS A 124 -7.53 -4.24 19.59
CA HIS A 124 -6.55 -3.18 19.48
C HIS A 124 -5.84 -3.30 18.13
N TYR A 125 -6.32 -2.58 17.11
CA TYR A 125 -5.71 -2.55 15.78
C TYR A 125 -4.26 -2.05 15.79
N ASP A 126 -3.90 -1.24 16.78
CA ASP A 126 -2.58 -0.66 16.98
C ASP A 126 -1.50 -1.75 16.98
N SER A 127 -1.76 -2.85 17.69
CA SER A 127 -0.82 -3.98 17.79
C SER A 127 -0.58 -4.65 16.44
N LEU A 128 -1.63 -4.78 15.60
CA LEU A 128 -1.50 -5.35 14.27
C LEU A 128 -0.59 -4.49 13.38
N PHE A 129 -0.83 -3.17 13.36
CA PHE A 129 -0.02 -2.25 12.56
C PHE A 129 1.43 -2.16 13.07
N ILE A 130 1.66 -2.27 14.38
CA ILE A 130 3.02 -2.33 14.94
C ILE A 130 3.74 -3.60 14.47
N VAL A 131 3.09 -4.77 14.49
CA VAL A 131 3.69 -6.02 14.00
C VAL A 131 4.03 -5.91 12.51
N ILE A 132 3.10 -5.41 11.70
CA ILE A 132 3.33 -5.17 10.26
C ILE A 132 4.53 -4.22 10.06
N SER A 133 4.60 -3.15 10.86
CA SER A 133 5.68 -2.16 10.81
C SER A 133 7.05 -2.77 11.12
N VAL A 134 7.11 -3.66 12.13
CA VAL A 134 8.32 -4.40 12.47
C VAL A 134 8.72 -5.31 11.30
N CYS A 135 7.78 -6.06 10.74
CA CYS A 135 8.05 -6.96 9.61
C CYS A 135 8.57 -6.21 8.38
N PHE A 136 7.98 -5.06 8.02
CA PHE A 136 8.48 -4.22 6.94
C PHE A 136 9.88 -3.67 7.21
N THR A 137 10.09 -3.10 8.40
CA THR A 137 11.37 -2.51 8.80
C THR A 137 12.48 -3.56 8.75
N LEU A 138 12.27 -4.72 9.36
CA LEU A 138 13.24 -5.81 9.33
C LEU A 138 13.43 -6.39 7.93
N GLY A 139 12.35 -6.52 7.16
CA GLY A 139 12.36 -7.03 5.80
C GLY A 139 13.21 -6.20 4.84
N LEU A 140 13.40 -4.91 5.11
CA LEU A 140 14.28 -4.03 4.32
C LEU A 140 15.66 -3.85 4.96
N LEU A 141 15.74 -3.59 6.27
CA LEU A 141 17.02 -3.30 6.92
C LEU A 141 17.93 -4.52 7.07
N ILE A 142 17.38 -5.73 7.29
CA ILE A 142 18.23 -6.93 7.41
C ILE A 142 18.97 -7.18 6.09
N PRO A 143 18.31 -7.26 4.93
CA PRO A 143 19.01 -7.38 3.65
C PRO A 143 19.99 -6.23 3.39
N TYR A 144 19.64 -4.98 3.78
CA TYR A 144 20.49 -3.82 3.56
C TYR A 144 21.83 -3.94 4.28
N PHE A 145 21.82 -4.26 5.58
CA PHE A 145 23.06 -4.41 6.35
C PHE A 145 23.87 -5.64 5.97
N LEU A 146 23.24 -6.66 5.37
CA LEU A 146 23.93 -7.83 4.82
C LEU A 146 24.51 -7.58 3.42
N GLY A 147 24.27 -6.41 2.81
CA GLY A 147 24.67 -6.13 1.43
C GLY A 147 23.91 -6.97 0.40
N LEU A 148 22.72 -7.44 0.73
CA LEU A 148 21.86 -8.26 -0.12
C LEU A 148 20.69 -7.42 -0.68
N GLY A 149 19.96 -7.93 -1.67
CA GLY A 149 18.77 -7.28 -2.23
C GLY A 149 19.04 -6.34 -3.39
N TYR A 150 18.02 -5.61 -3.81
CA TYR A 150 18.00 -4.83 -5.06
C TYR A 150 17.86 -3.34 -4.85
N GLN A 151 18.26 -2.60 -5.87
CA GLN A 151 18.03 -1.17 -5.96
C GLN A 151 16.59 -0.88 -6.42
N THR A 152 16.09 0.29 -6.05
CA THR A 152 14.78 0.80 -6.50
C THR A 152 14.81 1.08 -8.00
N TYR A 153 15.93 1.61 -8.49
CA TYR A 153 16.14 1.97 -9.87
C TYR A 153 17.41 1.31 -10.42
N ASP A 154 17.25 0.11 -10.99
CA ASP A 154 18.34 -0.76 -11.46
C ASP A 154 19.28 -0.06 -12.46
N ASN A 155 18.77 0.84 -13.30
CA ASN A 155 19.58 1.54 -14.31
C ASN A 155 20.43 2.70 -13.76
N SER A 156 20.30 3.04 -12.46
CA SER A 156 20.94 4.22 -11.88
C SER A 156 21.57 3.96 -10.51
N ASP A 157 21.60 2.69 -10.06
CA ASP A 157 22.06 2.28 -8.72
C ASP A 157 21.50 3.16 -7.59
N ALA A 158 20.25 3.64 -7.77
CA ALA A 158 19.64 4.63 -6.90
C ALA A 158 18.48 4.04 -6.12
N GLY A 159 18.49 4.32 -4.81
CA GLY A 159 17.49 3.82 -3.85
C GLY A 159 17.58 2.32 -3.65
N TYR A 160 17.18 1.82 -2.48
CA TYR A 160 17.29 0.43 -2.07
C TYR A 160 15.92 -0.12 -1.64
N LYS A 161 15.50 -1.23 -2.24
CA LYS A 161 14.19 -1.87 -1.97
C LYS A 161 14.31 -3.26 -1.33
N GLY A 162 15.52 -3.76 -1.10
CA GLY A 162 15.74 -5.12 -0.61
C GLY A 162 15.11 -6.15 -1.55
N TYR A 163 14.31 -7.07 -1.01
CA TYR A 163 13.55 -8.04 -1.82
C TYR A 163 12.11 -7.60 -2.08
N PHE A 164 11.72 -6.37 -1.74
CA PHE A 164 10.41 -5.89 -2.16
C PHE A 164 10.42 -5.59 -3.66
N PHE A 165 9.45 -6.12 -4.41
CA PHE A 165 9.45 -5.99 -5.87
C PHE A 165 8.78 -4.69 -6.36
N ALA A 166 7.67 -4.29 -5.72
CA ALA A 166 6.84 -3.16 -6.16
C ALA A 166 7.17 -1.87 -5.40
N ASN A 167 7.98 -1.01 -6.01
CA ASN A 167 8.52 0.21 -5.38
C ASN A 167 7.45 1.14 -4.79
N ASN A 168 6.40 1.45 -5.54
CA ASN A 168 5.35 2.36 -5.10
C ASN A 168 4.52 1.75 -3.97
N ASP A 169 4.13 0.47 -4.11
CA ASP A 169 3.37 -0.28 -3.11
C ASP A 169 4.14 -0.33 -1.77
N THR A 170 5.45 -0.62 -1.83
CA THR A 170 6.33 -0.63 -0.65
C THR A 170 6.45 0.75 -0.01
N SER A 171 6.58 1.81 -0.82
CA SER A 171 6.59 3.19 -0.31
C SER A 171 5.29 3.54 0.43
N PHE A 172 4.13 3.16 -0.13
CA PHE A 172 2.85 3.39 0.54
C PHE A 172 2.71 2.57 1.82
N ALA A 173 3.20 1.33 1.83
CA ALA A 173 3.20 0.52 3.04
C ALA A 173 4.03 1.15 4.18
N PHE A 174 5.21 1.71 3.87
CA PHE A 174 6.00 2.45 4.85
C PHE A 174 5.35 3.76 5.29
N ILE A 175 4.65 4.48 4.39
CA ILE A 175 3.84 5.66 4.73
C ILE A 175 2.75 5.31 5.77
N VAL A 176 2.04 4.21 5.56
CA VAL A 176 1.03 3.72 6.52
C VAL A 176 1.72 3.30 7.83
N SER A 177 2.81 2.55 7.75
CA SER A 177 3.57 2.07 8.90
C SER A 177 4.10 3.20 9.79
N ILE A 178 4.73 4.23 9.22
CA ILE A 178 5.26 5.35 9.98
C ILE A 178 4.14 6.18 10.63
N THR A 179 2.97 6.28 9.99
CA THR A 179 1.78 6.97 10.51
C THR A 179 1.23 6.30 11.77
N PHE A 180 1.06 4.98 11.74
CA PHE A 180 0.61 4.25 12.92
C PHE A 180 1.68 4.21 14.01
N THR A 181 2.96 4.08 13.64
CA THR A 181 4.07 4.07 14.59
C THR A 181 4.20 5.40 15.32
N VAL A 182 4.12 6.54 14.63
CA VAL A 182 4.22 7.86 15.27
C VAL A 182 3.05 8.13 16.20
N GLN A 183 1.83 7.71 15.84
CA GLN A 183 0.66 7.88 16.67
C GLN A 183 0.76 7.01 17.94
N ALA A 184 1.15 5.75 17.79
CA ALA A 184 1.41 4.86 18.92
C ALA A 184 2.52 5.41 19.84
N LEU A 185 3.58 5.98 19.27
CA LEU A 185 4.67 6.60 20.03
C LEU A 185 4.16 7.77 20.87
N ILE A 186 3.39 8.69 20.27
CA ILE A 186 2.82 9.84 20.99
C ILE A 186 1.92 9.39 22.13
N VAL A 187 1.07 8.37 21.91
CA VAL A 187 0.19 7.81 22.95
C VAL A 187 1.01 7.15 24.07
N SER A 188 1.99 6.32 23.72
CA SER A 188 2.87 5.66 24.69
C SER A 188 3.63 6.65 25.58
N ILE A 189 4.09 7.77 25.01
CA ILE A 189 4.76 8.85 25.76
C ILE A 189 3.78 9.54 26.73
N LYS A 190 2.53 9.77 26.29
CA LYS A 190 1.48 10.35 27.15
C LYS A 190 1.12 9.44 28.31
N GLU A 191 1.08 8.14 28.06
CA GLU A 191 0.78 7.10 29.05
C GLU A 191 1.99 6.71 29.92
N GLN A 192 3.16 7.32 29.71
CA GLN A 192 4.39 7.10 30.48
C GLN A 192 4.93 5.65 30.40
N THR A 193 4.71 4.96 29.28
CA THR A 193 5.20 3.59 29.05
C THR A 193 6.62 3.58 28.46
N HIS A 194 7.61 4.08 29.21
CA HIS A 194 8.95 4.41 28.72
C HIS A 194 9.65 3.31 27.89
N LYS A 195 9.62 2.03 28.31
CA LYS A 195 10.24 0.93 27.55
C LYS A 195 9.59 0.74 26.18
N PHE A 196 8.27 0.80 26.14
CA PHE A 196 7.51 0.69 24.91
C PHE A 196 7.68 1.93 24.02
N SER A 197 7.79 3.13 24.62
CA SER A 197 8.12 4.36 23.91
C SER A 197 9.49 4.27 23.22
N LEU A 198 10.51 3.71 23.88
CA LEU A 198 11.84 3.52 23.28
C LEU A 198 11.81 2.52 22.11
N PHE A 199 11.07 1.42 22.25
CA PHE A 199 10.85 0.48 21.15
C PHE A 199 10.17 1.16 19.96
N LEU A 200 9.09 1.89 20.20
CA LEU A 200 8.35 2.62 19.15
C LEU A 200 9.18 3.74 18.52
N ALA A 201 10.05 4.41 19.27
CA ALA A 201 10.96 5.40 18.73
C ALA A 201 12.03 4.77 17.82
N SER A 202 12.54 3.59 18.20
CA SER A 202 13.48 2.81 17.38
C SER A 202 12.80 2.34 16.10
N LEU A 203 11.55 1.86 16.19
CA LEU A 203 10.74 1.46 15.05
C LEU A 203 10.41 2.64 14.14
N PHE A 204 10.11 3.82 14.71
CA PHE A 204 9.91 5.06 13.96
C PHE A 204 11.16 5.44 13.17
N ALA A 205 12.32 5.43 13.82
CA ALA A 205 13.60 5.70 13.16
C ALA A 205 13.89 4.69 12.03
N GLY A 206 13.65 3.39 12.29
CA GLY A 206 13.77 2.35 11.27
C GLY A 206 12.87 2.58 10.06
N ASN A 207 11.58 2.86 10.28
CA ASN A 207 10.63 3.19 9.21
C ASN A 207 11.04 4.43 8.42
N PHE A 208 11.52 5.48 9.09
CA PHE A 208 12.00 6.69 8.43
C PHE A 208 13.22 6.38 7.56
N VAL A 209 14.20 5.63 8.07
CA VAL A 209 15.37 5.20 7.29
C VAL A 209 14.91 4.38 6.08
N CYS A 210 13.98 3.43 6.25
CA CYS A 210 13.43 2.67 5.13
C CYS A 210 12.79 3.57 4.07
N LEU A 211 12.00 4.58 4.45
CA LEU A 211 11.39 5.52 3.50
C LEU A 211 12.43 6.26 2.67
N VAL A 212 13.55 6.67 3.29
CA VAL A 212 14.62 7.34 2.56
C VAL A 212 15.45 6.36 1.72
N LEU A 213 15.71 5.15 2.23
CA LEU A 213 16.39 4.10 1.48
C LEU A 213 15.63 3.75 0.20
N VAL A 214 14.32 3.49 0.28
CA VAL A 214 13.50 3.19 -0.91
C VAL A 214 13.60 4.32 -1.94
N GLY A 215 13.78 5.57 -1.51
CA GLY A 215 14.18 6.67 -2.38
C GLY A 215 13.07 7.16 -3.33
N THR A 216 11.80 6.86 -3.02
CA THR A 216 10.66 7.44 -3.74
C THR A 216 10.40 8.87 -3.28
N LYS A 217 10.08 9.75 -4.23
CA LYS A 217 9.76 11.16 -3.93
C LYS A 217 8.68 11.27 -2.84
N THR A 218 7.56 10.55 -3.02
CA THR A 218 6.42 10.56 -2.09
C THR A 218 6.81 10.05 -0.70
N GLY A 219 7.61 8.97 -0.61
CA GLY A 219 8.03 8.39 0.66
C GLY A 219 8.89 9.35 1.48
N VAL A 220 9.89 9.97 0.85
CA VAL A 220 10.79 10.92 1.51
C VAL A 220 10.03 12.14 2.02
N PHE A 221 9.21 12.79 1.17
CA PHE A 221 8.44 13.97 1.58
C PHE A 221 7.48 13.66 2.73
N TYR A 222 6.80 12.51 2.68
CA TYR A 222 5.91 12.09 3.76
C TYR A 222 6.67 11.84 5.06
N GLY A 223 7.77 11.09 5.01
CA GLY A 223 8.61 10.80 6.19
C GLY A 223 9.11 12.07 6.87
N VAL A 224 9.60 13.05 6.09
CA VAL A 224 10.02 14.36 6.60
C VAL A 224 8.84 15.12 7.22
N GLY A 225 7.66 15.13 6.59
CA GLY A 225 6.46 15.74 7.14
C GLY A 225 6.04 15.12 8.49
N VAL A 226 6.08 13.80 8.60
CA VAL A 226 5.76 13.09 9.85
C VAL A 226 6.79 13.36 10.95
N LEU A 227 8.06 13.46 10.59
CA LEU A 227 9.12 13.83 11.52
C LEU A 227 8.88 15.24 12.10
N PHE A 228 8.58 16.23 11.24
CA PHE A 228 8.20 17.57 11.71
C PHE A 228 6.97 17.53 12.60
N TYR A 229 5.94 16.77 12.21
CA TYR A 229 4.75 16.58 13.03
C TYR A 229 5.10 15.99 14.41
N LEU A 230 5.96 14.96 14.48
CA LEU A 230 6.42 14.38 15.75
C LEU A 230 7.12 15.44 16.62
N LEU A 231 8.06 16.19 16.06
CA LEU A 231 8.79 17.24 16.78
C LEU A 231 7.84 18.31 17.34
N ILE A 232 6.90 18.80 16.54
CA ILE A 232 5.87 19.76 16.99
C ILE A 232 5.07 19.18 18.15
N ARG A 233 4.65 17.91 18.04
CA ARG A 233 3.85 17.23 19.07
C ARG A 233 4.63 16.99 20.36
N LEU A 234 5.93 16.66 20.28
CA LEU A 234 6.79 16.50 21.45
C LEU A 234 7.01 17.83 22.19
N VAL A 235 7.19 18.94 21.46
CA VAL A 235 7.45 20.25 22.06
C VAL A 235 6.17 20.89 22.63
N LEU A 236 5.08 20.90 21.86
CA LEU A 236 3.87 21.70 22.13
C LEU A 236 2.62 20.87 22.48
N GLY A 237 2.57 19.58 22.09
CA GLY A 237 1.33 18.80 22.07
C GLY A 237 1.14 17.76 23.19
N ILE A 238 2.11 17.64 24.10
CA ILE A 238 2.08 16.69 25.21
C ILE A 238 2.11 17.48 26.53
N GLU A 239 0.99 17.42 27.26
CA GLU A 239 0.91 17.95 28.63
C GLU A 239 1.91 17.21 29.53
N ARG A 240 2.73 17.98 30.24
CA ARG A 240 3.83 17.47 31.06
C ARG A 240 3.31 17.28 32.47
N LYS A 241 2.95 16.04 32.83
CA LYS A 241 2.38 15.74 34.16
C LYS A 241 3.44 15.40 35.21
N ALA A 242 4.56 14.83 34.79
CA ALA A 242 5.64 14.40 35.67
C ALA A 242 7.02 14.91 35.20
N PHE A 243 7.90 15.19 36.16
CA PHE A 243 9.28 15.62 35.87
C PHE A 243 10.06 14.58 35.05
N LEU A 244 9.90 13.28 35.36
CA LEU A 244 10.49 12.18 34.58
C LEU A 244 9.98 12.16 33.14
N GLN A 245 8.69 12.45 32.92
CA GLN A 245 8.11 12.56 31.58
C GLN A 245 8.71 13.75 30.82
N GLN A 246 8.94 14.88 31.50
CA GLN A 246 9.64 16.02 30.92
C GLN A 246 11.08 15.64 30.54
N LEU A 247 11.89 15.11 31.46
CA LEU A 247 13.25 14.68 31.14
C LEU A 247 13.28 13.68 29.97
N PHE A 248 12.35 12.72 29.94
CA PHE A 248 12.24 11.76 28.84
C PHE A 248 11.90 12.44 27.50
N ILE A 249 10.93 13.35 27.46
CA ILE A 249 10.59 14.09 26.23
C ILE A 249 11.78 14.93 25.74
N TRP A 250 12.48 15.60 26.66
CA TRP A 250 13.67 16.40 26.34
C TRP A 250 14.80 15.53 25.79
N PHE A 251 15.07 14.40 26.44
CA PHE A 251 16.05 13.41 25.97
C PHE A 251 15.70 12.85 24.61
N MET A 252 14.43 12.45 24.39
CA MET A 252 13.96 11.96 23.10
C MET A 252 14.07 13.03 22.01
N SER A 253 13.67 14.26 22.31
CA SER A 253 13.78 15.39 21.36
C SER A 253 15.24 15.66 21.02
N PHE A 254 16.13 15.65 22.03
CA PHE A 254 17.57 15.81 21.83
C PHE A 254 18.16 14.70 20.96
N ILE A 255 17.82 13.43 21.22
CA ILE A 255 18.27 12.30 20.39
C ILE A 255 17.75 12.44 18.97
N THR A 256 16.47 12.75 18.77
CA THR A 256 15.90 12.91 17.43
C THR A 256 16.60 14.04 16.68
N ILE A 257 16.84 15.20 17.33
CA ILE A 257 17.56 16.31 16.73
C ILE A 257 19.01 15.93 16.42
N ALA A 258 19.72 15.30 17.36
CA ALA A 258 21.10 14.88 17.16
C ALA A 258 21.22 13.86 16.02
N TRP A 259 20.33 12.87 15.96
CA TRP A 259 20.27 11.90 14.88
C TRP A 259 20.00 12.58 13.53
N LEU A 260 19.08 13.55 13.49
CA LEU A 260 18.81 14.34 12.29
C LEU A 260 20.03 15.13 11.83
N LEU A 261 20.80 15.73 12.74
CA LEU A 261 21.98 16.50 12.36
C LEU A 261 23.14 15.62 11.90
N ILE A 262 23.36 14.47 12.55
CA ILE A 262 24.53 13.60 12.28
C ILE A 262 24.29 12.67 11.08
N GLN A 263 23.13 12.03 11.02
CA GLN A 263 22.84 10.97 10.03
C GLN A 263 21.70 11.36 9.09
N GLY A 264 20.63 11.96 9.63
CA GLY A 264 19.45 12.30 8.84
C GLY A 264 19.73 13.32 7.74
N LEU A 265 20.48 14.39 8.05
CA LEU A 265 20.74 15.49 7.13
C LEU A 265 21.69 15.07 5.99
N PRO A 266 22.82 14.38 6.23
CA PRO A 266 23.63 13.84 5.13
C PRO A 266 22.83 12.91 4.22
N LEU A 267 22.02 12.03 4.81
CA LEU A 267 21.23 11.05 4.07
C LEU A 267 20.09 11.71 3.26
N LEU A 268 19.47 12.77 3.81
CA LEU A 268 18.52 13.62 3.08
C LEU A 268 19.21 14.40 1.97
N ILE A 269 20.39 14.98 2.21
CA ILE A 269 21.15 15.71 1.19
C ILE A 269 21.49 14.78 0.04
N GLN A 270 22.00 13.58 0.32
CA GLN A 270 22.32 12.59 -0.71
C GLN A 270 21.08 12.17 -1.51
N ALA A 271 19.94 11.93 -0.84
CA ALA A 271 18.68 11.60 -1.50
C ALA A 271 18.17 12.76 -2.37
N VAL A 272 18.26 14.00 -1.87
CA VAL A 272 17.84 15.22 -2.59
C VAL A 272 18.77 15.50 -3.77
N GLU A 273 20.08 15.36 -3.60
CA GLU A 273 21.09 15.57 -4.65
C GLU A 273 20.89 14.56 -5.78
N GLY A 274 20.78 13.27 -5.46
CA GLY A 274 20.51 12.23 -6.47
C GLY A 274 19.17 12.47 -7.19
N THR A 275 18.14 12.87 -6.45
CA THR A 275 16.83 13.21 -7.04
C THR A 275 16.92 14.46 -7.90
N TYR A 276 17.67 15.48 -7.48
CA TYR A 276 17.86 16.73 -8.21
C TYR A 276 18.63 16.50 -9.51
N LEU A 277 19.78 15.82 -9.46
CA LEU A 277 20.57 15.46 -10.63
C LEU A 277 19.73 14.66 -11.64
N ARG A 278 18.93 13.71 -11.14
CA ARG A 278 18.00 12.95 -11.96
C ARG A 278 16.91 13.83 -12.56
N MET A 279 16.32 14.75 -11.79
CA MET A 279 15.32 15.68 -12.30
C MET A 279 15.90 16.62 -13.36
N VAL A 280 17.11 17.13 -13.18
CA VAL A 280 17.81 17.95 -14.17
C VAL A 280 18.11 17.15 -15.44
N TYR A 281 18.64 15.93 -15.29
CA TYR A 281 18.89 15.02 -16.41
C TYR A 281 17.61 14.78 -17.22
N PHE A 282 16.52 14.41 -16.56
CA PHE A 282 15.25 14.16 -17.26
C PHE A 282 14.59 15.43 -17.79
N TYR A 283 14.75 16.57 -17.14
CA TYR A 283 14.27 17.84 -17.64
C TYR A 283 14.92 18.17 -19.00
N HIS A 284 16.24 17.97 -19.12
CA HIS A 284 16.94 18.14 -20.39
C HIS A 284 16.62 17.03 -21.39
N LEU A 285 16.50 15.77 -20.95
CA LEU A 285 16.13 14.65 -21.84
C LEU A 285 14.73 14.83 -22.45
N PHE A 286 13.82 15.49 -21.73
CA PHE A 286 12.45 15.74 -22.17
C PHE A 286 12.26 17.13 -22.78
N ASP A 287 13.34 17.83 -23.13
CA ASP A 287 13.31 19.16 -23.75
C ASP A 287 12.43 20.17 -22.97
N GLY A 288 12.43 20.05 -21.63
CA GLY A 288 11.65 20.91 -20.75
C GLY A 288 10.18 20.51 -20.56
N ASP A 289 9.72 19.38 -21.08
CA ASP A 289 8.35 18.88 -20.84
C ASP A 289 8.15 18.48 -19.36
N LEU A 290 7.53 19.40 -18.62
CA LEU A 290 7.25 19.23 -17.20
C LEU A 290 6.21 18.13 -16.92
N ILE A 291 5.24 17.92 -17.82
CA ILE A 291 4.20 16.90 -17.62
C ILE A 291 4.85 15.51 -17.70
N ARG A 292 5.70 15.31 -18.70
CA ARG A 292 6.49 14.10 -18.87
C ARG A 292 7.46 13.89 -17.70
N LEU A 293 8.11 14.96 -17.23
CA LEU A 293 9.02 14.90 -16.09
C LEU A 293 8.32 14.50 -14.78
N PHE A 294 7.18 15.15 -14.46
CA PHE A 294 6.46 14.88 -13.21
C PHE A 294 5.76 13.52 -13.22
N SER A 295 5.27 13.08 -14.38
CA SER A 295 4.64 11.77 -14.53
C SER A 295 5.65 10.63 -14.68
N SER A 296 6.96 10.93 -14.78
CA SER A 296 8.01 9.95 -15.13
C SER A 296 7.69 9.22 -16.43
N SER A 297 7.34 9.98 -17.47
CA SER A 297 6.91 9.53 -18.81
C SER A 297 5.58 8.76 -18.86
N ARG A 298 4.87 8.58 -17.74
CA ARG A 298 3.54 7.93 -17.74
C ARG A 298 2.50 8.70 -18.54
N SER A 299 2.70 10.01 -18.77
CA SER A 299 1.89 10.80 -19.71
C SER A 299 1.91 10.23 -21.13
N ASP A 300 3.06 9.74 -21.59
CA ASP A 300 3.21 9.21 -22.95
C ASP A 300 2.49 7.86 -23.06
N PHE A 301 2.66 7.00 -22.05
CA PHE A 301 1.94 5.72 -21.96
C PHE A 301 0.44 5.94 -21.85
N LEU A 302 -0.02 7.00 -21.18
CA LEU A 302 -1.42 7.35 -21.10
C LEU A 302 -1.98 7.77 -22.47
N ILE A 303 -1.27 8.61 -23.22
CA ILE A 303 -1.69 9.03 -24.57
C ILE A 303 -1.75 7.82 -25.51
N GLY A 304 -0.70 6.98 -25.50
CA GLY A 304 -0.66 5.76 -26.30
C GLY A 304 -1.75 4.76 -25.89
N GLY A 305 -1.93 4.52 -24.60
CA GLY A 305 -2.98 3.64 -24.06
C GLY A 305 -4.39 4.14 -24.37
N MET A 306 -4.63 5.46 -24.31
CA MET A 306 -5.90 6.05 -24.72
C MET A 306 -6.16 5.85 -26.21
N ASN A 307 -5.15 6.06 -27.06
CA ASN A 307 -5.27 5.81 -28.49
C ASN A 307 -5.56 4.33 -28.78
N ALA A 308 -4.91 3.41 -28.06
CA ALA A 308 -5.17 1.97 -28.19
C ALA A 308 -6.58 1.60 -27.72
N PHE A 309 -7.07 2.23 -26.64
CA PHE A 309 -8.42 2.05 -26.10
C PHE A 309 -9.51 2.56 -27.06
N LEU A 310 -9.30 3.72 -27.69
CA LEU A 310 -10.27 4.34 -28.57
C LEU A 310 -10.32 3.74 -29.99
N ASN A 311 -9.25 3.06 -30.41
CA ASN A 311 -9.12 2.45 -31.74
C ASN A 311 -9.18 0.91 -31.71
N ASP A 312 -9.54 0.33 -30.57
CA ASP A 312 -9.74 -1.12 -30.41
C ASP A 312 -10.81 -1.65 -31.38
N GLU A 313 -10.58 -2.81 -31.97
CA GLU A 313 -11.57 -3.49 -32.83
C GLU A 313 -12.86 -3.81 -32.06
N ALA A 314 -12.72 -4.18 -30.78
CA ALA A 314 -13.83 -4.50 -29.89
C ALA A 314 -14.36 -3.28 -29.11
N ARG A 315 -14.05 -2.04 -29.54
CA ARG A 315 -14.31 -0.79 -28.80
C ARG A 315 -15.69 -0.66 -28.17
N HIS A 316 -16.75 -1.05 -28.88
CA HIS A 316 -18.12 -0.93 -28.36
C HIS A 316 -18.32 -1.75 -27.08
N PHE A 317 -17.68 -2.92 -27.00
CA PHE A 317 -17.64 -3.76 -25.83
C PHE A 317 -16.64 -3.23 -24.80
N THR A 318 -15.41 -2.94 -25.24
CA THR A 318 -14.30 -2.59 -24.33
C THR A 318 -14.44 -1.21 -23.69
N MET A 319 -15.20 -0.28 -24.28
CA MET A 319 -15.55 0.98 -23.62
C MET A 319 -16.35 0.76 -22.33
N ILE A 320 -17.28 -0.19 -22.32
CA ILE A 320 -18.19 -0.43 -21.18
C ILE A 320 -17.54 -1.39 -20.19
N PHE A 321 -17.03 -2.51 -20.69
CA PHE A 321 -16.55 -3.61 -19.87
C PHE A 321 -15.02 -3.63 -19.74
N GLY A 322 -14.28 -2.79 -20.45
CA GLY A 322 -12.82 -2.77 -20.43
C GLY A 322 -12.22 -3.78 -21.39
N GLN A 323 -10.92 -3.60 -21.62
CA GLN A 323 -10.11 -4.46 -22.47
C GLN A 323 -9.50 -5.63 -21.69
N GLY A 324 -9.62 -5.66 -20.35
CA GLY A 324 -8.90 -6.61 -19.50
C GLY A 324 -7.39 -6.37 -19.46
N PHE A 325 -6.66 -7.02 -18.53
CA PHE A 325 -5.26 -6.65 -18.28
C PHE A 325 -4.30 -7.38 -19.22
N GLU A 326 -4.41 -8.70 -19.34
CA GLU A 326 -3.55 -9.49 -20.23
C GLU A 326 -3.83 -9.24 -21.71
N TYR A 327 -5.09 -9.06 -22.09
CA TYR A 327 -5.42 -8.71 -23.47
C TYR A 327 -4.77 -7.38 -23.89
N ARG A 328 -4.77 -6.36 -23.00
CA ARG A 328 -4.06 -5.09 -23.24
C ARG A 328 -2.56 -5.30 -23.37
N LEU A 329 -1.97 -6.10 -22.50
CA LEU A 329 -0.54 -6.38 -22.55
C LEU A 329 -0.15 -7.09 -23.85
N ALA A 330 -0.95 -8.06 -24.28
CA ALA A 330 -0.69 -8.83 -25.49
C ALA A 330 -0.85 -8.00 -26.78
N HIS A 331 -1.87 -7.15 -26.86
CA HIS A 331 -2.16 -6.39 -28.09
C HIS A 331 -1.43 -5.04 -28.16
N PHE A 332 -1.18 -4.40 -27.01
CA PHE A 332 -0.62 -3.05 -26.95
C PHE A 332 0.78 -3.00 -26.31
N GLY A 333 1.32 -4.14 -25.91
CA GLY A 333 2.65 -4.25 -25.32
C GLY A 333 2.81 -3.34 -24.11
N ARG A 334 3.89 -2.55 -24.08
CA ARG A 334 4.16 -1.62 -22.98
C ARG A 334 3.09 -0.53 -22.81
N LEU A 335 2.36 -0.16 -23.87
CA LEU A 335 1.24 0.80 -23.77
C LEU A 335 0.05 0.23 -22.99
N GLY A 336 -0.03 -1.11 -22.87
CA GLY A 336 -0.97 -1.80 -21.99
C GLY A 336 -0.67 -1.64 -20.50
N LEU A 337 0.50 -1.09 -20.12
CA LEU A 337 0.92 -0.89 -18.72
C LEU A 337 1.24 0.58 -18.47
N ILE A 338 0.24 1.34 -18.01
CA ILE A 338 0.35 2.80 -17.87
C ILE A 338 0.92 3.18 -16.50
N GLU A 339 0.70 2.32 -15.50
CA GLU A 339 1.08 2.52 -14.10
C GLU A 339 0.38 3.74 -13.47
N MET A 340 -0.91 3.90 -13.78
CA MET A 340 -1.77 4.90 -13.17
C MET A 340 -3.10 4.25 -12.78
N ASP A 341 -3.31 3.99 -11.49
CA ASP A 341 -4.37 3.11 -10.98
C ASP A 341 -5.78 3.38 -11.56
N PHE A 342 -6.20 4.65 -11.63
CA PHE A 342 -7.51 5.01 -12.19
C PHE A 342 -7.62 4.74 -13.69
N PHE A 343 -6.56 5.04 -14.45
CA PHE A 343 -6.54 4.80 -15.89
C PHE A 343 -6.38 3.32 -16.20
N ASP A 344 -5.53 2.60 -15.46
CA ASP A 344 -5.42 1.16 -15.60
C ASP A 344 -6.72 0.44 -15.22
N THR A 345 -7.48 0.96 -14.25
CA THR A 345 -8.84 0.47 -13.95
C THR A 345 -9.81 0.81 -15.08
N LEU A 346 -9.78 2.03 -15.63
CA LEU A 346 -10.64 2.42 -16.76
C LEU A 346 -10.38 1.55 -17.98
N PHE A 347 -9.13 1.37 -18.38
CA PHE A 347 -8.81 0.58 -19.57
C PHE A 347 -8.98 -0.92 -19.31
N GLY A 348 -8.66 -1.39 -18.09
CA GLY A 348 -8.82 -2.78 -17.69
C GLY A 348 -10.28 -3.19 -17.50
N GLN A 349 -11.15 -2.35 -16.91
CA GLN A 349 -12.52 -2.71 -16.51
C GLN A 349 -13.62 -1.82 -17.12
N GLY A 350 -13.25 -0.87 -17.97
CA GLY A 350 -14.17 0.00 -18.70
C GLY A 350 -14.83 1.06 -17.83
N LEU A 351 -15.77 1.79 -18.45
CA LEU A 351 -16.57 2.81 -17.78
C LEU A 351 -17.38 2.26 -16.61
N LEU A 352 -17.85 1.01 -16.71
CA LEU A 352 -18.62 0.38 -15.63
C LEU A 352 -17.74 0.09 -14.41
N GLY A 353 -16.55 -0.47 -14.63
CA GLY A 353 -15.61 -0.80 -13.55
C GLY A 353 -15.10 0.45 -12.83
N ILE A 354 -14.71 1.50 -13.57
CA ILE A 354 -14.25 2.75 -12.94
C ILE A 354 -15.37 3.48 -12.19
N ALA A 355 -16.60 3.51 -12.72
CA ALA A 355 -17.73 4.13 -12.04
C ALA A 355 -18.02 3.44 -10.71
N LEU A 356 -17.94 2.10 -10.70
CA LEU A 356 -18.12 1.30 -9.50
C LEU A 356 -17.00 1.51 -8.47
N LEU A 357 -15.75 1.61 -8.91
CA LEU A 357 -14.61 2.00 -8.06
C LEU A 357 -14.86 3.37 -7.40
N LEU A 358 -15.19 4.37 -8.21
CA LEU A 358 -15.44 5.73 -7.73
C LEU A 358 -16.63 5.78 -6.75
N LEU A 359 -17.68 5.01 -6.99
CA LEU A 359 -18.82 4.91 -6.07
C LEU A 359 -18.42 4.33 -4.72
N MET A 360 -17.63 3.25 -4.70
CA MET A 360 -17.13 2.65 -3.46
C MET A 360 -16.17 3.59 -2.71
N LEU A 361 -15.26 4.27 -3.43
CA LEU A 361 -14.38 5.27 -2.83
C LEU A 361 -15.17 6.46 -2.25
N ALA A 362 -16.15 6.98 -3.00
CA ALA A 362 -17.01 8.07 -2.54
C ALA A 362 -17.80 7.66 -1.29
N TYR A 363 -18.24 6.41 -1.19
CA TYR A 363 -18.88 5.88 0.00
C TYR A 363 -17.94 5.91 1.22
N PHE A 364 -16.69 5.45 1.09
CA PHE A 364 -15.73 5.49 2.20
C PHE A 364 -15.32 6.92 2.57
N VAL A 365 -15.16 7.81 1.58
CA VAL A 365 -14.93 9.24 1.81
C VAL A 365 -16.09 9.83 2.61
N TYR A 366 -17.34 9.57 2.20
CA TYR A 366 -18.52 10.02 2.92
C TYR A 366 -18.52 9.54 4.38
N LEU A 367 -18.19 8.27 4.62
CA LEU A 367 -18.08 7.73 5.98
C LEU A 367 -16.98 8.43 6.80
N ALA A 368 -15.80 8.63 6.22
CA ALA A 368 -14.66 9.26 6.90
C ALA A 368 -14.95 10.71 7.32
N PHE A 369 -15.78 11.44 6.55
CA PHE A 369 -16.15 12.81 6.88
C PHE A 369 -17.31 12.92 7.89
N GLN A 370 -17.97 11.81 8.26
CA GLN A 370 -19.06 11.87 9.23
C GLN A 370 -18.59 12.38 10.61
N PRO A 371 -19.41 13.15 11.35
CA PRO A 371 -18.99 13.80 12.60
C PRO A 371 -18.72 12.85 13.79
N ARG A 372 -18.88 11.53 13.64
CA ARG A 372 -18.69 10.58 14.74
C ARG A 372 -17.20 10.35 14.97
N LYS A 373 -16.71 10.75 16.16
CA LYS A 373 -15.35 10.57 16.73
C LYS A 373 -14.29 10.11 15.71
N ARG A 374 -13.79 11.07 14.93
CA ARG A 374 -12.65 10.91 14.02
C ARG A 374 -11.44 10.38 14.81
N SER A 375 -11.10 9.12 14.60
CA SER A 375 -9.88 8.49 15.05
C SER A 375 -9.11 8.01 13.83
N VAL A 376 -7.79 7.93 13.91
CA VAL A 376 -6.98 7.26 12.87
C VAL A 376 -7.37 5.77 12.75
N TYR A 377 -8.09 5.25 13.74
CA TYR A 377 -8.59 3.87 13.84
C TYR A 377 -10.09 3.70 13.54
N SER A 378 -10.85 4.79 13.27
CA SER A 378 -12.32 4.76 13.12
C SER A 378 -12.79 4.75 11.67
#